data_AF-A0A9D5GPF8-F1
#
_entry.id   AF-A0A9D5GPF8-F1
#
_cell.length_a   1.000
_cell.length_b   1.000
_cell.length_c   1.000
_cell.angle_alpha   90.00
_cell.angle_beta   90.00
_cell.angle_gamma   90.00
#
_symmetry.space_group_name_H-M   'P 1'
#
loop_
_entity.id
_entity.type
_entity.pdbx_description
1 polymer ?
#
loop_
_entity_poly.entity_id
_entity_poly.type
_entity_poly.pdbx_seq_one_letter_code
_entity_poly.pdbx_strand_id
1 'polypeptide(L)'
;MKSIMLMLLAGLAVLYTQAQNPSRPFITEWETTGANESITIPTAWEGHSYMVNWGDGTTDNTIYTGDASHEYADAGTYTVIISGAFPRIRFASNAVAAGQIRTVKQWGDMAWTSMGGAFQGCNDLTIADDAGIPDLSGIASMDNMFRGSSLTGDLSGWNVSGVTSMKRMFRESSFNGDLGKWDVSSVNNMEEIFFNSSMSAENYDALLIGWSTLDEVSGETQIPTDIAFGAPVNYTCLSAMARDRLINDYSWTITGDNMLNDTTNPVPSVESLGVVTGQCEVTESDLTFPTATDNCSGAVTVTHDVSNFPITESTTITWTYRDGAGNEATQTQEVTIADTTNPVPAVESLDVVTGQCEVTAGNLPFPTATDNCSGAITVTHDVSNFPITESTTITWTYRDESGNEATQTQEVTIADTTKPVPALENLNAFTAQCEVTAGDLPFPTATDNCSGAVTVTHDVSNFPITESTTITWTYRDESGNEATQTQEVTITPCAENPLGAADPVVEAAVFPNPSDRYIEVTSPVESPVSILDLNGNLLQESTTNTKMDIAALRSGLYLVRLSDGRLLKFIKK
;
A
#
# COMPACT_ATOMS: atom_id res chain seq x y z
N MET A 1 75.32 -64.31 60.53
CA MET A 1 75.02 -63.00 59.91
C MET A 1 74.77 -63.22 58.43
N LYS A 2 73.55 -62.85 57.97
CA LYS A 2 73.09 -62.49 56.59
C LYS A 2 73.34 -63.52 55.48
N SER A 3 72.37 -64.28 54.94
CA SER A 3 71.05 -63.94 54.36
C SER A 3 71.14 -62.93 53.20
N ILE A 4 71.01 -63.39 51.95
CA ILE A 4 69.82 -63.20 51.09
C ILE A 4 70.05 -63.90 49.74
N MET A 5 68.99 -64.59 49.33
CA MET A 5 68.77 -65.48 48.21
C MET A 5 68.28 -64.71 46.99
N LEU A 6 68.79 -65.02 45.78
CA LEU A 6 68.00 -64.97 44.55
C LEU A 6 68.68 -65.81 43.45
N MET A 7 68.19 -67.04 43.26
CA MET A 7 68.31 -67.79 42.01
C MET A 7 67.04 -67.54 41.20
N LEU A 8 67.18 -67.18 39.93
CA LEU A 8 66.14 -67.41 38.93
C LEU A 8 66.76 -68.19 37.78
N LEU A 9 66.23 -69.40 37.57
CA LEU A 9 66.60 -70.35 36.54
C LEU A 9 65.70 -70.09 35.31
N ALA A 10 66.32 -69.98 34.14
CA ALA A 10 65.62 -69.88 32.86
C ALA A 10 65.02 -71.24 32.44
N GLY A 11 63.79 -71.24 31.95
CA GLY A 11 63.12 -72.43 31.44
C GLY A 11 62.01 -72.11 30.44
N LEU A 12 62.17 -72.64 29.23
CA LEU A 12 61.18 -72.98 28.20
C LEU A 12 60.19 -71.90 27.72
N ALA A 13 60.45 -71.39 26.51
CA ALA A 13 59.47 -70.75 25.66
C ALA A 13 58.46 -71.79 25.13
N VAL A 14 57.22 -71.71 25.59
CA VAL A 14 56.05 -72.24 24.87
C VAL A 14 55.55 -71.10 23.98
N LEU A 15 55.50 -71.34 22.68
CA LEU A 15 54.84 -70.48 21.70
C LEU A 15 53.34 -70.45 22.01
N TYR A 16 52.88 -69.41 22.72
CA TYR A 16 51.49 -68.99 22.66
C TYR A 16 51.29 -68.30 21.32
N THR A 17 50.63 -68.99 20.39
CA THR A 17 50.03 -68.32 19.23
C THR A 17 49.06 -67.28 19.75
N GLN A 18 49.14 -66.10 19.15
CA GLN A 18 48.44 -64.87 19.49
C GLN A 18 47.04 -65.09 20.05
N ALA A 19 46.83 -64.66 21.30
CA ALA A 19 45.51 -64.28 21.75
C ALA A 19 44.97 -63.26 20.74
N GLN A 20 43.86 -63.59 20.07
CA GLN A 20 43.03 -62.57 19.45
C GLN A 20 42.75 -61.49 20.50
N ASN A 21 42.77 -60.22 20.07
CA ASN A 21 42.45 -59.04 20.87
C ASN A 21 41.34 -59.32 21.90
N PRO A 22 41.34 -58.66 23.09
CA PRO A 22 40.21 -58.80 24.00
C PRO A 22 38.95 -58.34 23.27
N SER A 23 38.11 -59.30 22.89
CA SER A 23 36.84 -59.05 22.23
C SER A 23 36.03 -58.14 23.14
N ARG A 24 35.61 -56.98 22.64
CA ARG A 24 34.63 -56.16 23.33
C ARG A 24 33.40 -57.04 23.60
N PRO A 25 33.01 -57.28 24.87
CA PRO A 25 32.06 -58.33 25.20
C PRO A 25 30.64 -57.94 24.79
N PHE A 26 29.80 -58.96 24.60
CA PHE A 26 28.36 -58.77 24.50
C PHE A 26 27.79 -58.59 25.91
N ILE A 27 27.14 -57.45 26.16
CA ILE A 27 26.64 -57.09 27.50
C ILE A 27 25.13 -56.95 27.45
N THR A 28 24.47 -57.62 28.40
CA THR A 28 23.01 -57.65 28.51
C THR A 28 22.56 -57.45 29.95
N GLU A 29 21.32 -57.01 30.14
CA GLU A 29 20.62 -57.04 31.43
C GLU A 29 19.50 -58.06 31.39
N TRP A 30 19.40 -58.83 32.46
CA TRP A 30 18.40 -59.88 32.66
C TRP A 30 17.74 -59.72 34.02
N GLU A 31 16.49 -60.12 34.14
CA GLU A 31 15.72 -60.03 35.38
C GLU A 31 15.29 -61.43 35.87
N THR A 32 15.44 -61.65 37.18
CA THR A 32 14.78 -62.72 37.91
C THR A 32 13.73 -62.12 38.84
N THR A 33 12.56 -62.75 38.93
CA THR A 33 11.41 -62.26 39.72
C THR A 33 11.29 -62.93 41.09
N GLY A 34 12.00 -64.04 41.29
CA GLY A 34 12.00 -64.83 42.51
C GLY A 34 13.40 -65.33 42.87
N ALA A 35 13.55 -65.72 44.13
CA ALA A 35 14.78 -66.33 44.62
C ALA A 35 15.00 -67.72 44.01
N ASN A 36 16.26 -68.06 43.73
CA ASN A 36 16.71 -69.32 43.10
C ASN A 36 16.15 -69.53 41.69
N GLU A 37 15.84 -68.44 40.97
CA GLU A 37 15.59 -68.50 39.54
C GLU A 37 16.90 -68.58 38.77
N SER A 38 16.88 -69.28 37.63
CA SER A 38 18.04 -69.37 36.75
C SER A 38 17.86 -68.48 35.52
N ILE A 39 18.93 -67.80 35.11
CA ILE A 39 19.04 -67.23 33.76
C ILE A 39 19.75 -68.25 32.89
N THR A 40 19.25 -68.42 31.67
CA THR A 40 19.88 -69.25 30.64
C THR A 40 20.23 -68.41 29.43
N ILE A 41 21.47 -68.51 28.95
CA ILE A 41 21.93 -67.95 27.68
C ILE A 41 21.75 -69.03 26.62
N PRO A 42 20.73 -68.92 25.75
CA PRO A 42 20.46 -69.95 24.76
C PRO A 42 21.26 -69.68 23.49
N THR A 43 22.08 -70.65 23.06
CA THR A 43 22.92 -70.56 21.87
C THR A 43 22.36 -71.41 20.73
N ALA A 44 21.85 -72.59 21.08
CA ALA A 44 21.58 -73.72 20.20
C ALA A 44 22.84 -74.16 19.42
N TRP A 45 23.00 -75.45 19.11
CA TRP A 45 24.15 -76.01 18.35
C TRP A 45 25.53 -75.88 19.02
N GLU A 46 26.51 -76.59 18.47
CA GLU A 46 27.92 -76.59 18.90
C GLU A 46 28.74 -75.49 18.18
N GLY A 47 29.96 -75.25 18.64
CA GLY A 47 30.90 -74.28 18.03
C GLY A 47 31.11 -72.99 18.83
N HIS A 48 30.60 -72.95 20.07
CA HIS A 48 30.80 -71.85 20.99
C HIS A 48 32.04 -72.11 21.86
N SER A 49 32.73 -71.05 22.28
CA SER A 49 33.80 -71.13 23.27
C SER A 49 33.87 -69.79 23.99
N TYR A 50 32.99 -69.62 24.97
CA TYR A 50 32.77 -68.34 25.65
C TYR A 50 32.76 -68.51 27.17
N MET A 51 32.96 -67.39 27.85
CA MET A 51 32.87 -67.27 29.30
C MET A 51 31.77 -66.27 29.64
N VAL A 52 31.15 -66.46 30.80
CA VAL A 52 30.06 -65.60 31.28
C VAL A 52 30.45 -65.05 32.65
N ASN A 53 30.34 -63.73 32.80
CA ASN A 53 30.24 -63.10 34.10
C ASN A 53 28.75 -62.82 34.37
N TRP A 54 28.20 -63.49 35.37
CA TRP A 54 26.78 -63.48 35.70
C TRP A 54 26.32 -62.23 36.47
N GLY A 55 27.24 -61.36 36.89
CA GLY A 55 26.90 -60.06 37.48
C GLY A 55 26.39 -60.08 38.92
N ASP A 56 26.40 -61.24 39.58
CA ASP A 56 26.00 -61.42 41.00
C ASP A 56 27.19 -61.44 41.98
N GLY A 57 28.41 -61.24 41.47
CA GLY A 57 29.65 -61.27 42.25
C GLY A 57 30.23 -62.68 42.46
N THR A 58 29.55 -63.74 41.99
CA THR A 58 30.13 -65.08 41.96
C THR A 58 31.16 -65.20 40.83
N THR A 59 32.13 -66.09 41.01
CA THR A 59 33.16 -66.36 39.99
C THR A 59 32.82 -67.63 39.25
N ASP A 60 32.67 -67.51 37.93
CA ASP A 60 32.51 -68.64 37.02
C ASP A 60 33.67 -68.66 36.02
N ASN A 61 34.45 -69.75 36.05
CA ASN A 61 35.60 -69.96 35.15
C ASN A 61 35.30 -71.01 34.07
N THR A 62 34.03 -71.35 33.88
CA THR A 62 33.59 -72.33 32.89
C THR A 62 33.74 -71.78 31.48
N ILE A 63 34.30 -72.59 30.58
CA ILE A 63 34.27 -72.33 29.14
C ILE A 63 33.06 -73.07 28.58
N TYR A 64 32.02 -72.33 28.21
CA TYR A 64 30.79 -72.87 27.66
C TYR A 64 30.93 -73.14 26.16
N THR A 65 30.38 -74.28 25.71
CA THR A 65 30.38 -74.73 24.31
C THR A 65 28.97 -74.90 23.70
N GLY A 66 27.96 -74.65 24.52
CA GLY A 66 26.53 -74.60 24.19
C GLY A 66 25.83 -73.74 25.24
N ASP A 67 24.55 -73.98 25.51
CA ASP A 67 23.77 -73.19 26.47
C ASP A 67 24.45 -73.10 27.86
N ALA A 68 24.38 -71.93 28.47
CA ALA A 68 24.90 -71.65 29.80
C ALA A 68 23.75 -71.27 30.73
N SER A 69 23.73 -71.81 31.95
CA SER A 69 22.72 -71.49 32.96
C SER A 69 23.38 -71.20 34.30
N HIS A 70 22.81 -70.25 35.05
CA HIS A 70 23.24 -69.88 36.39
C HIS A 70 22.06 -69.52 37.26
N GLU A 71 22.06 -70.00 38.50
CA GLU A 71 21.01 -69.77 39.50
C GLU A 71 21.37 -68.55 40.37
N TYR A 72 20.42 -67.65 40.55
CA TYR A 72 20.58 -66.44 41.36
C TYR A 72 19.89 -66.60 42.71
N ALA A 73 20.64 -66.41 43.80
CA ALA A 73 20.12 -66.58 45.15
C ALA A 73 18.99 -65.60 45.48
N ASP A 74 19.08 -64.38 44.97
CA ASP A 74 18.11 -63.31 45.16
C ASP A 74 17.43 -62.96 43.83
N ALA A 75 16.24 -62.35 43.92
CA ALA A 75 15.59 -61.75 42.76
C ALA A 75 16.25 -60.41 42.42
N GLY A 76 16.36 -60.07 41.14
CA GLY A 76 16.88 -58.77 40.73
C GLY A 76 17.23 -58.67 39.25
N THR A 77 17.79 -57.53 38.89
CA THR A 77 18.35 -57.28 37.55
C THR A 77 19.85 -57.44 37.57
N TYR A 78 20.38 -58.25 36.65
CA TYR A 78 21.79 -58.62 36.58
C TYR A 78 22.39 -58.23 35.25
N THR A 79 23.56 -57.59 35.29
CA THR A 79 24.37 -57.34 34.09
C THR A 79 25.20 -58.58 33.77
N VAL A 80 24.84 -59.24 32.68
CA VAL A 80 25.50 -60.44 32.17
C VAL A 80 26.48 -60.04 31.06
N ILE A 81 27.76 -60.41 31.24
CA ILE A 81 28.85 -60.08 30.32
C ILE A 81 29.35 -61.37 29.68
N ILE A 82 29.24 -61.47 28.35
CA ILE A 82 29.63 -62.63 27.56
C ILE A 82 30.88 -62.29 26.75
N SER A 83 31.95 -63.06 26.94
CA SER A 83 33.25 -62.84 26.29
C SER A 83 33.75 -64.10 25.60
N GLY A 84 34.51 -63.96 24.51
CA GLY A 84 35.03 -65.08 23.73
C GLY A 84 34.22 -65.36 22.46
N ALA A 85 34.31 -66.59 21.94
CA ALA A 85 33.67 -66.97 20.69
C ALA A 85 32.18 -67.26 20.91
N PHE A 86 31.35 -66.22 20.72
CA PHE A 86 29.89 -66.25 20.89
C PHE A 86 29.18 -65.82 19.60
N PRO A 87 29.12 -66.69 18.56
CA PRO A 87 28.65 -66.29 17.24
C PRO A 87 27.11 -66.15 17.08
N ARG A 88 26.32 -66.56 18.09
CA ARG A 88 24.85 -66.53 18.07
C ARG A 88 24.25 -66.57 19.47
N ILE A 89 23.06 -65.95 19.60
CA ILE A 89 22.08 -66.18 20.66
C ILE A 89 20.74 -66.58 20.01
N ARG A 90 19.97 -67.52 20.58
CA ARG A 90 18.73 -68.01 19.96
C ARG A 90 17.65 -68.36 20.98
N PHE A 91 16.64 -67.51 21.09
CA PHE A 91 15.53 -67.65 22.05
C PHE A 91 14.35 -68.48 21.55
N ALA A 92 14.30 -68.79 20.24
CA ALA A 92 13.18 -69.49 19.59
C ALA A 92 12.67 -70.77 20.28
N SER A 93 13.52 -71.44 21.07
CA SER A 93 13.21 -72.66 21.81
C SER A 93 13.23 -72.49 23.35
N ASN A 94 13.35 -71.26 23.85
CA ASN A 94 13.50 -70.98 25.28
C ASN A 94 12.68 -69.74 25.70
N ALA A 95 11.37 -69.94 25.89
CA ALA A 95 10.43 -68.89 26.27
C ALA A 95 10.70 -68.30 27.66
N VAL A 96 11.29 -69.08 28.58
CA VAL A 96 11.66 -68.60 29.92
C VAL A 96 12.77 -67.57 29.82
N ALA A 97 13.88 -67.92 29.15
CA ALA A 97 14.97 -66.99 28.91
C ALA A 97 14.50 -65.75 28.14
N ALA A 98 13.61 -65.92 27.17
CA ALA A 98 13.06 -64.81 26.39
C ALA A 98 12.29 -63.80 27.27
N GLY A 99 11.60 -64.27 28.31
CA GLY A 99 10.91 -63.42 29.28
C GLY A 99 11.82 -62.78 30.33
N GLN A 100 13.10 -63.18 30.41
CA GLN A 100 14.04 -62.68 31.41
C GLN A 100 15.01 -61.61 30.87
N ILE A 101 15.37 -61.65 29.58
CA ILE A 101 16.24 -60.62 29.00
C ILE A 101 15.50 -59.29 28.88
N ARG A 102 16.15 -58.20 29.30
CA ARG A 102 15.58 -56.84 29.32
C ARG A 102 16.30 -55.89 28.38
N THR A 103 17.62 -55.86 28.41
CA THR A 103 18.40 -54.84 27.68
C THR A 103 19.58 -55.48 26.97
N VAL A 104 19.82 -55.12 25.71
CA VAL A 104 21.14 -55.22 25.08
C VAL A 104 21.88 -53.92 25.32
N LYS A 105 22.89 -53.95 26.18
CA LYS A 105 23.69 -52.76 26.53
C LYS A 105 24.90 -52.59 25.65
N GLN A 106 25.37 -53.66 25.02
CA GLN A 106 26.53 -53.60 24.13
C GLN A 106 26.55 -54.83 23.22
N TRP A 107 26.63 -54.61 21.90
CA TRP A 107 26.76 -55.70 20.92
C TRP A 107 28.13 -56.39 20.89
N GLY A 108 29.15 -55.73 21.42
CA GLY A 108 30.54 -56.20 21.39
C GLY A 108 31.23 -55.92 20.05
N ASP A 109 32.25 -56.71 19.74
CA ASP A 109 32.98 -56.73 18.45
C ASP A 109 33.01 -58.13 17.82
N MET A 110 32.20 -59.05 18.33
CA MET A 110 32.07 -60.40 17.78
C MET A 110 31.39 -60.36 16.41
N ALA A 111 31.99 -61.08 15.45
CA ALA A 111 31.37 -61.33 14.17
C ALA A 111 30.24 -62.35 14.35
N TRP A 112 29.00 -61.89 14.28
CA TRP A 112 27.84 -62.74 14.37
C TRP A 112 27.74 -63.61 13.12
N THR A 113 27.47 -64.91 13.28
CA THR A 113 27.33 -65.82 12.14
C THR A 113 25.86 -66.18 11.87
N SER A 114 24.97 -65.87 12.81
CA SER A 114 23.52 -66.07 12.65
C SER A 114 22.74 -65.23 13.66
N MET A 115 21.73 -64.50 13.18
CA MET A 115 20.71 -63.83 14.00
C MET A 115 19.33 -64.53 13.91
N GLY A 116 19.27 -65.70 13.28
CA GLY A 116 18.02 -66.43 13.08
C GLY A 116 17.38 -66.87 14.40
N GLY A 117 16.22 -66.30 14.72
CA GLY A 117 15.53 -66.51 16.00
C GLY A 117 16.25 -65.92 17.22
N ALA A 118 17.23 -65.04 17.02
CA ALA A 118 17.84 -64.25 18.09
C ALA A 118 16.83 -63.21 18.57
N PHE A 119 16.50 -63.18 19.85
CA PHE A 119 15.48 -62.32 20.46
C PHE A 119 14.01 -62.63 20.12
N GLN A 120 13.75 -63.81 19.57
CA GLN A 120 12.37 -64.25 19.28
C GLN A 120 11.59 -64.42 20.59
N GLY A 121 10.42 -63.78 20.68
CA GLY A 121 9.54 -63.86 21.85
C GLY A 121 10.04 -63.09 23.08
N CYS A 122 11.05 -62.22 22.94
CA CYS A 122 11.54 -61.40 24.02
C CYS A 122 10.54 -60.28 24.35
N ASN A 123 9.78 -60.43 25.42
CA ASN A 123 8.56 -59.64 25.68
C ASN A 123 8.80 -58.26 26.30
N ASP A 124 10.03 -57.88 26.64
CA ASP A 124 10.38 -56.55 27.19
C ASP A 124 11.84 -56.20 26.82
N LEU A 125 12.17 -56.21 25.52
CA LEU A 125 13.53 -56.04 25.05
C LEU A 125 13.81 -54.58 24.64
N THR A 126 14.87 -54.01 25.19
CA THR A 126 15.40 -52.69 24.81
C THR A 126 16.82 -52.82 24.24
N ILE A 127 17.10 -52.21 23.10
CA ILE A 127 18.47 -51.96 22.64
C ILE A 127 18.86 -50.57 23.13
N ALA A 128 19.88 -50.49 23.98
CA ALA A 128 20.32 -49.19 24.52
C ALA A 128 20.90 -48.30 23.41
N ASP A 129 20.68 -46.99 23.52
CA ASP A 129 21.15 -45.99 22.54
C ASP A 129 22.68 -46.04 22.32
N ASP A 130 23.44 -46.44 23.34
CA ASP A 130 24.90 -46.58 23.33
C ASP A 130 25.39 -48.03 23.15
N ALA A 131 24.50 -48.97 22.79
CA ALA A 131 24.86 -50.38 22.59
C ALA A 131 25.87 -50.61 21.44
N GLY A 132 26.05 -49.61 20.58
CA GLY A 132 26.82 -49.71 19.35
C GLY A 132 26.07 -50.49 18.27
N ILE A 133 26.77 -50.78 17.17
CA ILE A 133 26.20 -51.47 16.00
C ILE A 133 26.74 -52.90 15.98
N PRO A 134 25.88 -53.93 15.81
CA PRO A 134 26.36 -55.30 15.64
C PRO A 134 27.12 -55.48 14.32
N ASP A 135 28.19 -56.28 14.33
CA ASP A 135 28.83 -56.73 13.09
C ASP A 135 28.01 -57.86 12.46
N LEU A 136 27.23 -57.49 11.43
CA LEU A 136 26.37 -58.40 10.67
C LEU A 136 27.00 -58.87 9.34
N SER A 137 28.26 -58.51 9.07
CA SER A 137 28.91 -58.78 7.77
C SER A 137 29.04 -60.27 7.45
N GLY A 138 28.97 -61.14 8.44
CA GLY A 138 29.01 -62.60 8.30
C GLY A 138 27.64 -63.28 8.18
N ILE A 139 26.53 -62.54 8.13
CA ILE A 139 25.18 -63.10 8.27
C ILE A 139 24.41 -63.03 6.96
N ALA A 140 23.91 -64.18 6.50
CA ALA A 140 23.01 -64.27 5.35
C ALA A 140 21.52 -64.17 5.71
N SER A 141 21.12 -64.53 6.94
CA SER A 141 19.71 -64.59 7.36
C SER A 141 19.49 -64.04 8.78
N MET A 142 18.49 -63.17 8.90
CA MET A 142 17.97 -62.60 10.16
C MET A 142 16.54 -63.09 10.44
N ASP A 143 16.18 -64.26 9.90
CA ASP A 143 14.81 -64.75 9.96
C ASP A 143 14.30 -64.91 11.40
N ASN A 144 13.08 -64.42 11.65
CA ASN A 144 12.42 -64.46 12.96
C ASN A 144 13.20 -63.82 14.12
N MET A 145 14.24 -63.00 13.88
CA MET A 145 15.03 -62.37 14.95
C MET A 145 14.10 -61.74 16.01
N PHE A 146 13.32 -60.75 15.64
CA PHE A 146 12.44 -60.03 16.57
C PHE A 146 10.99 -60.52 16.57
N ARG A 147 10.72 -61.72 16.07
CA ARG A 147 9.34 -62.24 15.97
C ARG A 147 8.71 -62.35 17.35
N GLY A 148 7.54 -61.73 17.55
CA GLY A 148 6.80 -61.75 18.81
C GLY A 148 7.51 -61.02 19.96
N SER A 149 8.46 -60.13 19.66
CA SER A 149 9.20 -59.38 20.69
C SER A 149 8.57 -58.02 20.97
N SER A 150 8.67 -57.55 22.21
CA SER A 150 8.36 -56.16 22.56
C SER A 150 9.62 -55.29 22.43
N LEU A 151 10.17 -55.22 21.22
CA LEU A 151 11.41 -54.52 20.94
C LEU A 151 11.24 -52.99 20.98
N THR A 152 12.13 -52.31 21.70
CA THR A 152 12.37 -50.86 21.62
C THR A 152 13.85 -50.57 21.41
N GLY A 153 14.17 -49.42 20.79
CA GLY A 153 15.54 -49.01 20.47
C GLY A 153 15.72 -48.68 18.98
N ASP A 154 16.80 -47.98 18.66
CA ASP A 154 17.13 -47.56 17.30
C ASP A 154 17.93 -48.64 16.54
N LEU A 155 17.42 -49.03 15.37
CA LEU A 155 18.07 -49.98 14.46
C LEU A 155 18.53 -49.32 13.15
N SER A 156 18.27 -48.02 12.96
CA SER A 156 18.46 -47.31 11.69
C SER A 156 19.91 -47.33 11.20
N GLY A 157 20.88 -47.45 12.11
CA GLY A 157 22.31 -47.52 11.83
C GLY A 157 22.87 -48.92 11.54
N TRP A 158 22.05 -49.96 11.53
CA TRP A 158 22.53 -51.32 11.29
C TRP A 158 22.91 -51.54 9.82
N ASN A 159 24.10 -52.10 9.60
CA ASN A 159 24.53 -52.48 8.25
C ASN A 159 23.95 -53.84 7.88
N VAL A 160 22.94 -53.86 7.03
CA VAL A 160 22.25 -55.08 6.56
C VAL A 160 22.52 -55.41 5.08
N SER A 161 23.45 -54.71 4.43
CA SER A 161 23.78 -54.85 2.99
C SER A 161 24.12 -56.28 2.53
N GLY A 162 24.62 -57.13 3.43
CA GLY A 162 24.94 -58.54 3.14
C GLY A 162 23.80 -59.54 3.44
N VAL A 163 22.70 -59.08 4.03
CA VAL A 163 21.60 -59.96 4.46
C VAL A 163 20.71 -60.30 3.27
N THR A 164 20.45 -61.60 3.09
CA THR A 164 19.65 -62.12 1.96
C THR A 164 18.21 -62.47 2.34
N SER A 165 17.95 -62.73 3.63
CA SER A 165 16.63 -63.11 4.14
C SER A 165 16.31 -62.44 5.47
N MET A 166 15.13 -61.81 5.56
CA MET A 166 14.58 -61.16 6.75
C MET A 166 13.15 -61.67 7.04
N LYS A 167 12.90 -62.93 6.69
CA LYS A 167 11.56 -63.53 6.77
C LYS A 167 11.04 -63.47 8.21
N ARG A 168 9.83 -62.93 8.37
CA ARG A 168 9.13 -62.78 9.67
C ARG A 168 9.96 -62.05 10.74
N MET A 169 10.93 -61.22 10.36
CA MET A 169 11.85 -60.58 11.32
C MET A 169 11.11 -59.78 12.40
N PHE A 170 10.09 -59.00 12.03
CA PHE A 170 9.29 -58.18 12.96
C PHE A 170 7.84 -58.65 13.08
N ARG A 171 7.54 -59.89 12.69
CA ARG A 171 6.19 -60.46 12.77
C ARG A 171 5.75 -60.47 14.23
N GLU A 172 4.56 -59.93 14.53
CA GLU A 172 4.03 -59.80 15.91
C GLU A 172 4.96 -59.00 16.85
N SER A 173 5.88 -58.20 16.33
CA SER A 173 6.76 -57.34 17.13
C SER A 173 6.12 -55.99 17.43
N SER A 174 6.44 -55.41 18.58
CA SER A 174 6.09 -54.02 18.91
C SER A 174 7.00 -52.97 18.27
N PHE A 175 8.01 -53.39 17.49
CA PHE A 175 8.96 -52.48 16.87
C PHE A 175 8.27 -51.43 16.00
N ASN A 176 8.68 -50.17 16.15
CA ASN A 176 8.13 -49.01 15.46
C ASN A 176 9.22 -47.94 15.26
N GLY A 177 10.32 -48.31 14.61
CA GLY A 177 11.41 -47.39 14.25
C GLY A 177 11.60 -47.30 12.73
N ASP A 178 12.26 -46.23 12.29
CA ASP A 178 12.58 -45.98 10.88
C ASP A 178 13.68 -46.93 10.37
N LEU A 179 13.39 -47.62 9.27
CA LEU A 179 14.29 -48.56 8.57
C LEU A 179 14.56 -48.14 7.11
N GLY A 180 14.12 -46.96 6.69
CA GLY A 180 14.24 -46.50 5.29
C GLY A 180 15.68 -46.35 4.79
N LYS A 181 16.65 -46.30 5.70
CA LYS A 181 18.10 -46.19 5.40
C LYS A 181 18.82 -47.54 5.29
N TRP A 182 18.10 -48.65 5.42
CA TRP A 182 18.70 -49.97 5.30
C TRP A 182 18.96 -50.32 3.85
N ASP A 183 20.23 -50.67 3.56
CA ASP A 183 20.61 -51.29 2.29
C ASP A 183 20.02 -52.71 2.20
N VAL A 184 18.91 -52.84 1.48
CA VAL A 184 18.24 -54.11 1.22
C VAL A 184 18.58 -54.71 -0.14
N SER A 185 19.64 -54.23 -0.81
CA SER A 185 19.99 -54.64 -2.18
C SER A 185 20.30 -56.13 -2.35
N SER A 186 20.73 -56.81 -1.28
CA SER A 186 20.98 -58.26 -1.27
C SER A 186 19.78 -59.11 -0.88
N VAL A 187 18.70 -58.51 -0.39
CA VAL A 187 17.55 -59.24 0.14
C VAL A 187 16.73 -59.83 -1.01
N ASN A 188 16.37 -61.11 -0.90
CA ASN A 188 15.46 -61.80 -1.82
C ASN A 188 14.25 -62.43 -1.11
N ASN A 189 14.17 -62.32 0.22
CA ASN A 189 13.07 -62.89 1.00
C ASN A 189 12.68 -62.00 2.19
N MET A 190 11.49 -61.39 2.11
CA MET A 190 10.88 -60.55 3.16
C MET A 190 9.46 -61.01 3.53
N GLU A 191 9.15 -62.29 3.34
CA GLU A 191 7.81 -62.84 3.59
C GLU A 191 7.37 -62.55 5.05
N GLU A 192 6.18 -61.96 5.19
CA GLU A 192 5.52 -61.65 6.47
C GLU A 192 6.39 -60.81 7.45
N ILE A 193 7.30 -59.97 6.96
CA ILE A 193 8.21 -59.20 7.82
C ILE A 193 7.48 -58.34 8.87
N PHE A 194 6.34 -57.71 8.51
CA PHE A 194 5.54 -56.85 9.41
C PHE A 194 4.16 -57.42 9.75
N PHE A 195 3.92 -58.71 9.52
CA PHE A 195 2.61 -59.31 9.78
C PHE A 195 2.23 -59.21 11.26
N ASN A 196 1.08 -58.59 11.57
CA ASN A 196 0.63 -58.26 12.93
C ASN A 196 1.64 -57.46 13.77
N SER A 197 2.52 -56.68 13.13
CA SER A 197 3.44 -55.79 13.85
C SER A 197 2.76 -54.49 14.28
N SER A 198 3.41 -53.72 15.17
CA SER A 198 2.99 -52.39 15.61
C SER A 198 3.59 -51.24 14.80
N MET A 199 4.14 -51.51 13.60
CA MET A 199 4.71 -50.48 12.74
C MET A 199 3.68 -49.38 12.42
N SER A 200 4.05 -48.11 12.62
CA SER A 200 3.20 -46.96 12.34
C SER A 200 3.20 -46.61 10.85
N ALA A 201 2.19 -45.85 10.40
CA ALA A 201 2.14 -45.34 9.04
C ALA A 201 3.32 -44.40 8.73
N GLU A 202 3.74 -43.57 9.69
CA GLU A 202 4.88 -42.66 9.54
C GLU A 202 6.20 -43.41 9.25
N ASN A 203 6.52 -44.42 10.06
CA ASN A 203 7.75 -45.20 9.85
C ASN A 203 7.65 -46.12 8.63
N TYR A 204 6.44 -46.60 8.31
CA TYR A 204 6.22 -47.38 7.10
C TYR A 204 6.33 -46.53 5.83
N ASP A 205 5.88 -45.27 5.86
CA ASP A 205 6.09 -44.30 4.78
C ASP A 205 7.58 -44.03 4.57
N ALA A 206 8.32 -43.76 5.65
CA ALA A 206 9.76 -43.56 5.60
C ALA A 206 10.49 -44.78 5.03
N LEU A 207 10.07 -45.99 5.42
CA LEU A 207 10.57 -47.25 4.88
C LEU A 207 10.33 -47.36 3.38
N LEU A 208 9.09 -47.17 2.92
CA LEU A 208 8.74 -47.27 1.50
C LEU A 208 9.49 -46.22 0.66
N ILE A 209 9.55 -44.97 1.13
CA ILE A 209 10.28 -43.88 0.45
C ILE A 209 11.76 -44.22 0.35
N GLY A 210 12.40 -44.58 1.47
CA GLY A 210 13.81 -44.92 1.52
C GLY A 210 14.15 -46.08 0.58
N TRP A 211 13.42 -47.20 0.69
CA TRP A 211 13.67 -48.38 -0.14
C TRP A 211 13.34 -48.16 -1.62
N SER A 212 12.44 -47.22 -1.93
CA SER A 212 12.16 -46.82 -3.30
C SER A 212 13.20 -45.84 -3.88
N THR A 213 14.26 -45.47 -3.17
CA THR A 213 15.27 -44.51 -3.68
C THR A 213 16.71 -45.01 -3.54
N LEU A 214 16.89 -46.30 -3.20
CA LEU A 214 18.23 -46.90 -2.98
C LEU A 214 19.14 -46.80 -4.22
N ASP A 215 18.57 -46.81 -5.42
CA ASP A 215 19.30 -46.69 -6.69
C ASP A 215 19.72 -45.25 -7.06
N GLU A 216 19.26 -44.24 -6.32
CA GLU A 216 19.55 -42.82 -6.57
C GLU A 216 20.61 -42.25 -5.61
N VAL A 217 20.84 -42.91 -4.46
CA VAL A 217 21.77 -42.43 -3.42
C VAL A 217 23.14 -43.10 -3.59
N SER A 218 24.22 -42.32 -3.42
CA SER A 218 25.62 -42.70 -3.69
C SER A 218 26.25 -43.74 -2.74
N GLY A 219 25.47 -44.69 -2.23
CA GLY A 219 25.91 -45.71 -1.27
C GLY A 219 25.40 -47.13 -1.50
N GLU A 220 24.44 -47.35 -2.40
CA GLU A 220 23.74 -48.65 -2.53
C GLU A 220 23.56 -49.04 -4.00
N THR A 221 23.72 -50.34 -4.28
CA THR A 221 23.98 -50.82 -5.64
C THR A 221 22.75 -51.00 -6.52
N GLN A 222 21.57 -51.29 -5.94
CA GLN A 222 20.31 -51.55 -6.66
C GLN A 222 19.13 -51.75 -5.70
N ILE A 223 17.91 -51.49 -6.17
CA ILE A 223 16.68 -51.97 -5.52
C ILE A 223 16.45 -53.43 -5.95
N PRO A 224 16.18 -54.37 -5.02
CA PRO A 224 15.97 -55.77 -5.38
C PRO A 224 14.66 -55.95 -6.14
N THR A 225 14.58 -56.97 -7.00
CA THR A 225 13.36 -57.26 -7.79
C THR A 225 12.61 -58.49 -7.26
N ASP A 226 11.34 -58.62 -7.64
CA ASP A 226 10.51 -59.82 -7.37
C ASP A 226 10.34 -60.13 -5.87
N ILE A 227 10.36 -59.09 -5.03
CA ILE A 227 10.24 -59.23 -3.58
C ILE A 227 8.79 -59.40 -3.17
N ALA A 228 8.50 -60.48 -2.44
CA ALA A 228 7.27 -60.62 -1.69
C ALA A 228 7.40 -59.92 -0.34
N PHE A 229 6.61 -58.87 -0.12
CA PHE A 229 6.67 -58.02 1.07
C PHE A 229 5.28 -57.97 1.75
N GLY A 230 5.16 -58.73 2.84
CA GLY A 230 3.92 -58.82 3.61
C GLY A 230 3.86 -57.75 4.69
N ALA A 231 3.06 -56.71 4.48
CA ALA A 231 2.94 -55.57 5.38
C ALA A 231 1.46 -55.18 5.54
N PRO A 232 0.71 -55.78 6.48
CA PRO A 232 -0.63 -55.31 6.84
C PRO A 232 -0.56 -54.02 7.69
N VAL A 233 0.21 -53.05 7.21
CA VAL A 233 0.49 -51.75 7.83
C VAL A 233 -0.12 -50.68 6.93
N ASN A 234 -0.78 -49.68 7.51
CA ASN A 234 -1.32 -48.60 6.69
C ASN A 234 -0.20 -47.62 6.32
N TYR A 235 -0.28 -47.03 5.14
CA TYR A 235 0.65 -45.98 4.66
C TYR A 235 -0.14 -44.72 4.34
N THR A 236 0.50 -43.56 4.19
CA THR A 236 -0.17 -42.33 3.77
C THR A 236 0.12 -42.00 2.30
N CYS A 237 -0.52 -40.95 1.79
CA CYS A 237 -0.23 -40.37 0.49
C CYS A 237 1.26 -39.99 0.28
N LEU A 238 2.05 -39.80 1.35
CA LEU A 238 3.47 -39.45 1.29
C LEU A 238 4.29 -40.51 0.56
N SER A 239 3.99 -41.78 0.78
CA SER A 239 4.72 -42.91 0.20
C SER A 239 4.00 -43.55 -0.98
N ALA A 240 2.88 -42.98 -1.44
CA ALA A 240 2.09 -43.52 -2.55
C ALA A 240 2.92 -43.78 -3.81
N MET A 241 3.67 -42.76 -4.25
CA MET A 241 4.54 -42.86 -5.42
C MET A 241 5.70 -43.85 -5.20
N ALA A 242 6.28 -43.85 -3.99
CA ALA A 242 7.36 -44.77 -3.61
C ALA A 242 6.89 -46.24 -3.67
N ARG A 243 5.72 -46.51 -3.12
CA ARG A 243 5.05 -47.81 -3.17
C ARG A 243 4.76 -48.24 -4.61
N ASP A 244 4.21 -47.34 -5.42
CA ASP A 244 3.93 -47.63 -6.83
C ASP A 244 5.20 -47.91 -7.62
N ARG A 245 6.31 -47.20 -7.34
CA ARG A 245 7.63 -47.46 -7.94
C ARG A 245 8.12 -48.87 -7.60
N LEU A 246 8.10 -49.24 -6.32
CA LEU A 246 8.52 -50.59 -5.88
C LEU A 246 7.71 -51.70 -6.58
N ILE A 247 6.40 -51.51 -6.75
CA ILE A 247 5.52 -52.48 -7.40
C ILE A 247 5.75 -52.52 -8.92
N ASN A 248 5.67 -51.36 -9.58
CA ASN A 248 5.61 -51.30 -11.04
C ASN A 248 6.98 -51.41 -11.70
N ASP A 249 8.02 -50.82 -11.10
CA ASP A 249 9.35 -50.75 -11.71
C ASP A 249 10.24 -51.92 -11.25
N TYR A 250 10.03 -52.39 -10.02
CA TYR A 250 10.84 -53.45 -9.39
C TYR A 250 10.08 -54.76 -9.15
N SER A 251 8.82 -54.86 -9.59
CA SER A 251 8.01 -56.08 -9.49
C SER A 251 7.82 -56.57 -8.05
N TRP A 252 7.79 -55.67 -7.07
CA TRP A 252 7.44 -56.05 -5.70
C TRP A 252 5.97 -56.47 -5.60
N THR A 253 5.72 -57.50 -4.81
CA THR A 253 4.38 -57.91 -4.41
C THR A 253 4.14 -57.47 -2.97
N ILE A 254 3.58 -56.27 -2.80
CA ILE A 254 3.21 -55.73 -1.49
C ILE A 254 1.75 -56.08 -1.19
N THR A 255 1.52 -56.78 -0.06
CA THR A 255 0.17 -57.26 0.30
C THR A 255 -0.23 -56.87 1.72
N GLY A 256 -1.50 -56.47 1.87
CA GLY A 256 -2.14 -56.23 3.16
C GLY A 256 -2.15 -54.76 3.59
N ASP A 257 -1.34 -53.91 2.97
CA ASP A 257 -1.29 -52.48 3.27
C ASP A 257 -2.46 -51.72 2.63
N ASN A 258 -2.86 -50.63 3.27
CA ASN A 258 -3.90 -49.75 2.77
C ASN A 258 -3.46 -48.30 2.93
N MET A 259 -3.77 -47.47 1.94
CA MET A 259 -3.57 -46.03 2.05
C MET A 259 -4.59 -45.46 3.04
N LEU A 260 -4.12 -44.70 4.03
CA LEU A 260 -4.97 -43.90 4.89
C LEU A 260 -5.52 -42.71 4.12
N ASN A 261 -6.75 -42.33 4.44
CA ASN A 261 -7.29 -41.06 3.97
C ASN A 261 -6.49 -39.93 4.61
N ASP A 262 -6.10 -38.98 3.78
CA ASP A 262 -5.52 -37.73 4.22
C ASP A 262 -6.57 -36.90 4.99
N THR A 263 -6.16 -36.39 6.14
CA THR A 263 -6.98 -35.57 7.05
C THR A 263 -6.27 -34.28 7.46
N THR A 264 -5.14 -33.97 6.84
CA THR A 264 -4.33 -32.80 7.15
C THR A 264 -4.69 -31.66 6.23
N ASN A 265 -4.87 -30.46 6.78
CA ASN A 265 -5.18 -29.29 5.97
C ASN A 265 -3.90 -28.78 5.25
N PRO A 266 -4.05 -28.19 4.06
CA PRO A 266 -2.97 -27.47 3.40
C PRO A 266 -2.40 -26.35 4.27
N VAL A 267 -1.10 -26.10 4.13
CA VAL A 267 -0.37 -25.04 4.83
C VAL A 267 -0.02 -23.91 3.84
N PRO A 268 -0.50 -22.67 4.05
CA PRO A 268 -0.09 -21.52 3.24
C PRO A 268 1.43 -21.36 3.19
N SER A 269 1.98 -21.00 2.04
CA SER A 269 3.43 -20.87 1.86
C SER A 269 4.03 -19.66 2.58
N VAL A 270 3.18 -18.71 3.01
CA VAL A 270 3.57 -17.53 3.79
C VAL A 270 2.60 -17.34 4.95
N GLU A 271 3.09 -16.82 6.08
CA GLU A 271 2.26 -16.63 7.28
C GLU A 271 1.18 -15.55 7.09
N SER A 272 1.45 -14.52 6.29
CA SER A 272 0.50 -13.44 6.01
C SER A 272 0.64 -12.91 4.58
N LEU A 273 -0.47 -12.45 4.01
CA LEU A 273 -0.51 -11.83 2.68
C LEU A 273 -0.37 -10.31 2.83
N GLY A 274 0.40 -9.71 1.92
CA GLY A 274 0.57 -8.26 1.85
C GLY A 274 -0.73 -7.57 1.43
N VAL A 275 -0.87 -6.30 1.83
CA VAL A 275 -2.01 -5.46 1.44
C VAL A 275 -1.91 -5.13 -0.05
N VAL A 276 -3.02 -5.25 -0.78
CA VAL A 276 -3.15 -4.78 -2.17
C VAL A 276 -3.73 -3.36 -2.17
N THR A 277 -3.10 -2.43 -2.87
CA THR A 277 -3.53 -1.01 -2.92
C THR A 277 -3.88 -0.58 -4.34
N GLY A 278 -5.05 0.03 -4.54
CA GLY A 278 -5.45 0.65 -5.81
C GLY A 278 -5.86 2.12 -5.62
N GLN A 279 -5.63 2.96 -6.63
CA GLN A 279 -6.04 4.38 -6.59
C GLN A 279 -7.55 4.52 -6.75
N CYS A 280 -8.13 3.86 -7.75
CA CYS A 280 -9.58 3.92 -8.04
C CYS A 280 -10.24 2.55 -7.90
N GLU A 281 -9.53 1.51 -8.31
CA GLU A 281 -10.03 0.15 -8.30
C GLU A 281 -8.87 -0.87 -8.29
N VAL A 282 -9.20 -2.13 -7.97
CA VAL A 282 -8.32 -3.30 -8.10
C VAL A 282 -9.01 -4.32 -8.98
N THR A 283 -8.36 -4.72 -10.07
CA THR A 283 -8.85 -5.75 -10.99
C THR A 283 -8.32 -7.13 -10.60
N GLU A 284 -8.88 -8.20 -11.18
CA GLU A 284 -8.40 -9.56 -10.94
C GLU A 284 -6.93 -9.74 -11.36
N SER A 285 -6.50 -9.05 -12.42
CA SER A 285 -5.10 -9.09 -12.90
C SER A 285 -4.11 -8.42 -11.96
N ASP A 286 -4.57 -7.59 -11.02
CA ASP A 286 -3.70 -6.96 -10.02
C ASP A 286 -3.43 -7.90 -8.82
N LEU A 287 -4.18 -9.00 -8.72
CA LEU A 287 -4.01 -9.99 -7.66
C LEU A 287 -2.93 -11.01 -8.03
N THR A 288 -2.03 -11.29 -7.08
CA THR A 288 -1.13 -12.43 -7.15
C THR A 288 -1.73 -13.57 -6.34
N PHE A 289 -2.07 -14.68 -7.00
CA PHE A 289 -2.63 -15.85 -6.33
C PHE A 289 -1.60 -16.41 -5.32
N PRO A 290 -1.97 -16.56 -4.04
CA PRO A 290 -1.08 -17.15 -3.05
C PRO A 290 -0.93 -18.66 -3.28
N THR A 291 0.10 -19.24 -2.67
CA THR A 291 0.39 -20.67 -2.76
C THR A 291 0.28 -21.33 -1.38
N ALA A 292 0.04 -22.64 -1.40
CA ALA A 292 0.08 -23.49 -0.22
C ALA A 292 0.73 -24.82 -0.58
N THR A 293 1.28 -25.49 0.42
CA THR A 293 1.83 -26.84 0.32
C THR A 293 1.04 -27.77 1.21
N ASP A 294 0.94 -29.02 0.81
CA ASP A 294 0.33 -30.06 1.61
C ASP A 294 1.34 -31.19 1.86
N ASN A 295 1.12 -32.02 2.89
CA ASN A 295 1.97 -33.18 3.13
C ASN A 295 1.74 -34.27 2.08
N CYS A 296 0.58 -34.34 1.44
CA CYS A 296 0.37 -35.23 0.31
C CYS A 296 0.94 -34.65 -0.99
N SER A 297 1.52 -35.54 -1.81
CA SER A 297 1.90 -35.19 -3.18
C SER A 297 0.64 -34.99 -4.03
N GLY A 298 0.21 -33.74 -4.18
CA GLY A 298 -0.99 -33.36 -4.92
C GLY A 298 -1.07 -31.86 -5.13
N ALA A 299 -1.75 -31.43 -6.19
CA ALA A 299 -1.95 -30.00 -6.44
C ALA A 299 -2.96 -29.44 -5.43
N VAL A 300 -2.57 -28.40 -4.69
CA VAL A 300 -3.50 -27.61 -3.87
C VAL A 300 -4.25 -26.64 -4.78
N THR A 301 -5.57 -26.69 -4.76
CA THR A 301 -6.44 -25.75 -5.47
C THR A 301 -6.60 -24.49 -4.63
N VAL A 302 -6.46 -23.32 -5.26
CA VAL A 302 -6.59 -22.01 -4.61
C VAL A 302 -7.75 -21.25 -5.22
N THR A 303 -8.65 -20.76 -4.37
CA THR A 303 -9.83 -19.96 -4.76
C THR A 303 -9.99 -18.76 -3.84
N HIS A 304 -10.81 -17.77 -4.22
CA HIS A 304 -11.16 -16.64 -3.37
C HIS A 304 -12.67 -16.36 -3.35
N ASP A 305 -13.13 -15.57 -2.38
CA ASP A 305 -14.55 -15.20 -2.17
C ASP A 305 -15.04 -13.99 -2.99
N VAL A 306 -14.16 -13.25 -3.67
CA VAL A 306 -14.55 -12.13 -4.54
C VAL A 306 -15.42 -12.61 -5.69
N SER A 307 -16.67 -12.13 -5.73
CA SER A 307 -17.66 -12.51 -6.74
C SER A 307 -17.72 -11.57 -7.94
N ASN A 308 -17.28 -10.32 -7.78
CA ASN A 308 -17.30 -9.30 -8.82
C ASN A 308 -16.01 -8.48 -8.79
N PHE A 309 -15.39 -8.35 -9.95
CA PHE A 309 -14.35 -7.36 -10.22
C PHE A 309 -14.91 -6.28 -11.16
N PRO A 310 -14.37 -5.05 -11.10
CA PRO A 310 -13.28 -4.61 -10.22
C PRO A 310 -13.74 -4.30 -8.78
N ILE A 311 -12.83 -4.36 -7.82
CA ILE A 311 -13.05 -3.93 -6.43
C ILE A 311 -12.88 -2.41 -6.38
N THR A 312 -13.94 -1.67 -6.05
CA THR A 312 -13.96 -0.19 -6.02
C THR A 312 -14.05 0.39 -4.60
N GLU A 313 -14.21 -0.46 -3.58
CA GLU A 313 -14.23 -0.07 -2.17
C GLU A 313 -13.26 -0.97 -1.38
N SER A 314 -12.61 -0.41 -0.36
CA SER A 314 -11.70 -1.17 0.50
C SER A 314 -12.41 -2.35 1.15
N THR A 315 -11.80 -3.54 1.09
CA THR A 315 -12.41 -4.80 1.53
C THR A 315 -11.32 -5.82 1.90
N THR A 316 -11.74 -6.99 2.37
CA THR A 316 -10.86 -8.12 2.64
C THR A 316 -11.22 -9.27 1.69
N ILE A 317 -10.22 -9.86 1.04
CA ILE A 317 -10.33 -11.09 0.25
C ILE A 317 -10.04 -12.28 1.17
N THR A 318 -10.89 -13.31 1.12
CA THR A 318 -10.63 -14.60 1.76
C THR A 318 -10.17 -15.60 0.71
N TRP A 319 -8.92 -16.03 0.82
CA TRP A 319 -8.35 -17.13 0.02
C TRP A 319 -8.63 -18.47 0.71
N THR A 320 -9.01 -19.47 -0.09
CA THR A 320 -9.26 -20.84 0.34
C THR A 320 -8.33 -21.78 -0.40
N TYR A 321 -7.58 -22.58 0.37
CA TYR A 321 -6.68 -23.62 -0.11
C TYR A 321 -7.33 -24.98 0.14
N ARG A 322 -7.50 -25.77 -0.92
CA ARG A 322 -8.12 -27.11 -0.85
C ARG A 322 -7.21 -28.16 -1.48
N ASP A 323 -6.88 -29.22 -0.77
CA ASP A 323 -6.15 -30.37 -1.33
C ASP A 323 -7.05 -31.34 -2.12
N GLY A 324 -6.45 -32.40 -2.65
CA GLY A 324 -7.16 -33.45 -3.38
C GLY A 324 -8.03 -34.37 -2.50
N ALA A 325 -7.82 -34.38 -1.18
CA ALA A 325 -8.63 -35.12 -0.21
C ALA A 325 -9.86 -34.33 0.26
N GLY A 326 -9.88 -33.02 -0.02
CA GLY A 326 -10.94 -32.10 0.32
C GLY A 326 -10.72 -31.35 1.64
N ASN A 327 -9.55 -31.43 2.26
CA ASN A 327 -9.24 -30.64 3.46
C ASN A 327 -8.99 -29.17 3.06
N GLU A 328 -9.26 -28.24 3.99
CA GLU A 328 -9.27 -26.80 3.69
C GLU A 328 -8.55 -25.96 4.73
N ALA A 329 -7.81 -24.96 4.25
CA ALA A 329 -7.30 -23.85 5.02
C ALA A 329 -7.70 -22.52 4.37
N THR A 330 -7.69 -21.43 5.14
CA THR A 330 -8.01 -20.09 4.62
C THR A 330 -6.99 -19.06 5.09
N GLN A 331 -6.83 -17.99 4.31
CA GLN A 331 -6.02 -16.83 4.65
C GLN A 331 -6.66 -15.56 4.10
N THR A 332 -6.63 -14.47 4.87
CA THR A 332 -7.20 -13.18 4.46
C THR A 332 -6.15 -12.26 3.86
N GLN A 333 -6.58 -11.41 2.93
CA GLN A 333 -5.77 -10.36 2.31
C GLN A 333 -6.55 -9.05 2.28
N GLU A 334 -5.96 -7.99 2.85
CA GLU A 334 -6.56 -6.66 2.83
C GLU A 334 -6.39 -5.99 1.46
N VAL A 335 -7.45 -5.33 0.99
CA VAL A 335 -7.46 -4.49 -0.22
C VAL A 335 -7.85 -3.07 0.19
N THR A 336 -6.98 -2.11 -0.10
CA THR A 336 -7.22 -0.68 0.16
C THR A 336 -7.39 0.08 -1.14
N ILE A 337 -8.56 0.72 -1.30
CA ILE A 337 -8.83 1.68 -2.37
C ILE A 337 -8.71 3.08 -1.80
N ALA A 338 -7.75 3.85 -2.31
CA ALA A 338 -7.49 5.21 -1.87
C ALA A 338 -6.92 6.03 -3.02
N ASP A 339 -7.68 7.02 -3.46
CA ASP A 339 -7.21 7.98 -4.43
C ASP A 339 -6.39 9.07 -3.75
N THR A 340 -5.15 9.17 -4.18
CA THR A 340 -4.14 10.09 -3.61
C THR A 340 -3.62 11.09 -4.63
N THR A 341 -4.19 11.07 -5.83
CA THR A 341 -3.71 11.87 -6.95
C THR A 341 -4.53 13.15 -7.01
N ASN A 342 -3.86 14.29 -7.22
CA ASN A 342 -4.56 15.56 -7.35
C ASN A 342 -5.20 15.69 -8.75
N PRO A 343 -6.32 16.41 -8.88
CA PRO A 343 -6.89 16.79 -10.15
C PRO A 343 -5.91 17.55 -11.05
N VAL A 344 -6.02 17.35 -12.36
CA VAL A 344 -5.19 18.01 -13.38
C VAL A 344 -6.04 19.02 -14.16
N PRO A 345 -5.68 20.32 -14.15
CA PRO A 345 -6.34 21.32 -14.98
C PRO A 345 -6.34 20.93 -16.47
N ALA A 346 -7.44 21.17 -17.17
CA ALA A 346 -7.60 20.76 -18.58
C ALA A 346 -6.68 21.52 -19.54
N VAL A 347 -6.17 22.68 -19.11
CA VAL A 347 -5.20 23.51 -19.84
C VAL A 347 -4.11 23.97 -18.88
N GLU A 348 -2.89 24.18 -19.41
CA GLU A 348 -1.72 24.57 -18.61
C GLU A 348 -1.86 26.00 -18.05
N SER A 349 -2.44 26.91 -18.82
CA SER A 349 -2.67 28.31 -18.45
C SER A 349 -4.04 28.78 -18.91
N LEU A 350 -4.69 29.61 -18.10
CA LEU A 350 -5.98 30.21 -18.44
C LEU A 350 -5.79 31.57 -19.14
N ASP A 351 -6.64 31.86 -20.13
CA ASP A 351 -6.58 33.10 -20.93
C ASP A 351 -7.01 34.31 -20.11
N VAL A 352 -6.29 35.43 -20.21
CA VAL A 352 -6.62 36.67 -19.49
C VAL A 352 -8.06 37.13 -19.77
N VAL A 353 -8.84 37.38 -18.72
CA VAL A 353 -10.20 37.92 -18.84
C VAL A 353 -10.15 39.44 -18.83
N THR A 354 -10.70 40.09 -19.86
CA THR A 354 -10.69 41.56 -19.97
C THR A 354 -12.09 42.15 -19.86
N GLY A 355 -12.26 43.21 -19.07
CA GLY A 355 -13.49 44.01 -18.98
C GLY A 355 -13.21 45.50 -19.20
N GLN A 356 -14.14 46.22 -19.82
CA GLN A 356 -14.01 47.68 -20.01
C GLN A 356 -14.24 48.43 -18.70
N CYS A 357 -15.29 48.06 -17.95
CA CYS A 357 -15.64 48.70 -16.69
C CYS A 357 -15.66 47.71 -15.52
N GLU A 358 -16.10 46.48 -15.80
CA GLU A 358 -16.23 45.44 -14.80
C GLU A 358 -16.30 44.04 -15.44
N VAL A 359 -16.05 43.01 -14.64
CA VAL A 359 -16.35 41.61 -14.96
C VAL A 359 -17.37 41.07 -13.96
N THR A 360 -18.54 40.65 -14.46
CA THR A 360 -19.61 40.06 -13.65
C THR A 360 -19.42 38.55 -13.51
N ALA A 361 -20.07 37.95 -12.51
CA ALA A 361 -20.02 36.49 -12.30
C ALA A 361 -20.49 35.68 -13.52
N GLY A 362 -21.47 36.21 -14.29
CA GLY A 362 -21.99 35.54 -15.49
C GLY A 362 -21.03 35.59 -16.69
N ASN A 363 -20.07 36.50 -16.69
CA ASN A 363 -19.09 36.67 -17.77
C ASN A 363 -17.72 36.08 -17.43
N LEU A 364 -17.53 35.54 -16.22
CA LEU A 364 -16.30 34.87 -15.82
C LEU A 364 -16.34 33.40 -16.29
N PRO A 365 -15.49 32.97 -17.24
CA PRO A 365 -15.47 31.59 -17.69
C PRO A 365 -14.98 30.66 -16.57
N PHE A 366 -15.73 29.58 -16.31
CA PHE A 366 -15.30 28.54 -15.37
C PHE A 366 -14.32 27.58 -16.06
N PRO A 367 -13.11 27.36 -15.49
CA PRO A 367 -12.18 26.38 -16.02
C PRO A 367 -12.62 24.95 -15.68
N THR A 368 -11.94 23.97 -16.27
CA THR A 368 -12.21 22.54 -16.07
C THR A 368 -10.94 21.80 -15.71
N ALA A 369 -11.09 20.65 -15.06
CA ALA A 369 -10.01 19.74 -14.69
C ALA A 369 -10.50 18.29 -14.81
N THR A 370 -9.58 17.35 -14.87
CA THR A 370 -9.82 15.90 -14.91
C THR A 370 -9.00 15.21 -13.85
N ASP A 371 -9.45 14.04 -13.40
CA ASP A 371 -8.72 13.19 -12.47
C ASP A 371 -8.55 11.77 -13.06
N ASN A 372 -7.60 10.99 -12.53
CA ASN A 372 -7.45 9.57 -12.88
C ASN A 372 -8.63 8.73 -12.40
N CYS A 373 -9.24 9.09 -11.28
CA CYS A 373 -10.45 8.42 -10.81
C CYS A 373 -11.70 9.09 -11.38
N SER A 374 -12.69 8.27 -11.73
CA SER A 374 -13.99 8.79 -12.13
C SER A 374 -14.67 9.46 -10.93
N GLY A 375 -15.12 10.70 -11.08
CA GLY A 375 -15.78 11.44 -10.01
C GLY A 375 -16.04 12.88 -10.45
N ALA A 376 -16.92 13.57 -9.74
CA ALA A 376 -17.15 14.98 -10.01
C ALA A 376 -16.00 15.84 -9.45
N ILE A 377 -15.49 16.77 -10.26
CA ILE A 377 -14.53 17.77 -9.79
C ILE A 377 -15.28 19.02 -9.36
N THR A 378 -15.12 19.41 -8.10
CA THR A 378 -15.64 20.66 -7.57
C THR A 378 -14.68 21.79 -7.90
N VAL A 379 -15.14 22.79 -8.66
CA VAL A 379 -14.35 23.96 -9.05
C VAL A 379 -14.83 25.18 -8.26
N THR A 380 -13.91 25.84 -7.56
CA THR A 380 -14.18 27.05 -6.75
C THR A 380 -13.16 28.13 -7.03
N HIS A 381 -13.42 29.37 -6.58
CA HIS A 381 -12.51 30.49 -6.71
C HIS A 381 -12.49 31.37 -5.46
N ASP A 382 -11.46 32.21 -5.32
CA ASP A 382 -11.24 33.12 -4.19
C ASP A 382 -11.94 34.49 -4.29
N VAL A 383 -12.62 34.79 -5.40
CA VAL A 383 -13.39 36.04 -5.55
C VAL A 383 -14.53 36.11 -4.54
N SER A 384 -14.45 37.08 -3.63
CA SER A 384 -15.41 37.27 -2.54
C SER A 384 -16.63 38.09 -2.95
N ASN A 385 -16.48 39.02 -3.89
CA ASN A 385 -17.55 39.93 -4.33
C ASN A 385 -17.48 40.13 -5.84
N PHE A 386 -18.65 40.15 -6.48
CA PHE A 386 -18.85 40.58 -7.86
C PHE A 386 -19.70 41.86 -7.88
N PRO A 387 -19.56 42.71 -8.91
CA PRO A 387 -18.63 42.57 -10.04
C PRO A 387 -17.18 42.94 -9.68
N ILE A 388 -16.21 42.43 -10.44
CA ILE A 388 -14.80 42.80 -10.33
C ILE A 388 -14.60 44.13 -11.07
N THR A 389 -14.25 45.20 -10.36
CA THR A 389 -14.09 46.56 -10.91
C THR A 389 -12.64 47.02 -10.99
N GLU A 390 -11.70 46.24 -10.45
CA GLU A 390 -10.26 46.52 -10.51
C GLU A 390 -9.51 45.28 -11.01
N SER A 391 -8.40 45.49 -11.73
CA SER A 391 -7.58 44.39 -12.23
C SER A 391 -7.04 43.55 -11.07
N THR A 392 -7.15 42.23 -11.17
CA THR A 392 -6.80 41.29 -10.09
C THR A 392 -6.45 39.92 -10.65
N THR A 393 -5.87 39.07 -9.82
CA THR A 393 -5.68 37.64 -10.13
C THR A 393 -6.72 36.84 -9.34
N ILE A 394 -7.37 35.89 -10.02
CA ILE A 394 -8.28 34.90 -9.43
C ILE A 394 -7.51 33.60 -9.22
N THR A 395 -7.66 32.98 -8.05
CA THR A 395 -7.17 31.62 -7.79
C THR A 395 -8.33 30.64 -7.88
N TRP A 396 -8.25 29.71 -8.83
CA TRP A 396 -9.16 28.58 -8.96
C TRP A 396 -8.64 27.38 -8.16
N THR A 397 -9.54 26.69 -7.47
CA THR A 397 -9.27 25.45 -6.74
C THR A 397 -10.13 24.32 -7.29
N TYR A 398 -9.48 23.25 -7.74
CA TYR A 398 -10.07 22.01 -8.21
C TYR A 398 -9.95 20.96 -7.11
N ARG A 399 -11.08 20.41 -6.65
CA ARG A 399 -11.13 19.37 -5.62
C ARG A 399 -11.89 18.17 -6.14
N ASP A 400 -11.31 16.97 -6.03
CA ASP A 400 -12.01 15.71 -6.34
C ASP A 400 -12.93 15.25 -5.19
N GLU A 401 -13.59 14.11 -5.36
CA GLU A 401 -14.46 13.53 -4.32
C GLU A 401 -13.68 12.97 -3.13
N SER A 402 -12.41 12.63 -3.34
CA SER A 402 -11.49 12.07 -2.35
C SER A 402 -10.84 13.15 -1.48
N GLY A 403 -11.00 14.42 -1.86
CA GLY A 403 -10.50 15.60 -1.18
C GLY A 403 -9.11 16.08 -1.61
N ASN A 404 -8.53 15.48 -2.66
CA ASN A 404 -7.27 15.95 -3.25
C ASN A 404 -7.49 17.26 -4.00
N GLU A 405 -6.48 18.13 -4.02
CA GLU A 405 -6.61 19.51 -4.51
C GLU A 405 -5.48 19.94 -5.43
N ALA A 406 -5.86 20.68 -6.47
CA ALA A 406 -4.96 21.46 -7.31
C ALA A 406 -5.47 22.89 -7.47
N THR A 407 -4.57 23.83 -7.79
CA THR A 407 -4.93 25.23 -8.00
C THR A 407 -4.35 25.79 -9.29
N GLN A 408 -5.01 26.79 -9.88
CA GLN A 408 -4.55 27.52 -11.06
C GLN A 408 -4.97 28.98 -10.98
N THR A 409 -4.10 29.90 -11.40
CA THR A 409 -4.40 31.34 -11.40
C THR A 409 -4.91 31.83 -12.74
N GLN A 410 -5.70 32.89 -12.69
CA GLN A 410 -6.30 33.56 -13.85
C GLN A 410 -6.17 35.07 -13.68
N GLU A 411 -5.51 35.75 -14.60
CA GLU A 411 -5.45 37.21 -14.62
C GLU A 411 -6.76 37.81 -15.13
N VAL A 412 -7.23 38.88 -14.47
CA VAL A 412 -8.36 39.71 -14.87
C VAL A 412 -7.89 41.14 -15.03
N THR A 413 -8.08 41.72 -16.22
CA THR A 413 -7.71 43.10 -16.53
C THR A 413 -8.97 43.95 -16.74
N ILE A 414 -9.14 44.97 -15.91
CA ILE A 414 -10.15 46.02 -16.09
C ILE A 414 -9.46 47.25 -16.67
N ALA A 415 -9.83 47.61 -17.90
CA ALA A 415 -9.29 48.75 -18.61
C ALA A 415 -10.35 49.34 -19.54
N ASP A 416 -10.76 50.57 -19.24
CA ASP A 416 -11.64 51.31 -20.10
C ASP A 416 -10.84 51.98 -21.22
N THR A 417 -11.15 51.56 -22.44
CA THR A 417 -10.46 51.99 -23.67
C THR A 417 -11.40 52.75 -24.61
N THR A 418 -12.64 52.92 -24.20
CA THR A 418 -13.68 53.51 -25.04
C THR A 418 -13.70 55.01 -24.77
N LYS A 419 -13.88 55.81 -25.83
CA LYS A 419 -13.89 57.27 -25.71
C LYS A 419 -15.29 57.76 -25.34
N PRO A 420 -15.40 58.88 -24.61
CA PRO A 420 -16.68 59.53 -24.36
C PRO A 420 -17.43 59.87 -25.64
N VAL A 421 -18.75 59.73 -25.61
CA VAL A 421 -19.66 60.06 -26.72
C VAL A 421 -20.40 61.37 -26.41
N PRO A 422 -20.22 62.43 -27.24
CA PRO A 422 -20.98 63.67 -27.10
C PRO A 422 -22.50 63.44 -27.19
N ALA A 423 -23.28 64.13 -26.36
CA ALA A 423 -24.74 63.98 -26.32
C ALA A 423 -25.44 64.52 -27.58
N LEU A 424 -24.78 65.45 -28.29
CA LEU A 424 -25.22 65.97 -29.58
C LEU A 424 -24.16 65.65 -30.63
N GLU A 425 -24.61 65.17 -31.79
CA GLU A 425 -23.73 64.89 -32.94
C GLU A 425 -23.02 66.16 -33.42
N ASN A 426 -23.71 67.31 -33.40
CA ASN A 426 -23.17 68.62 -33.78
C ASN A 426 -23.63 69.70 -32.79
N LEU A 427 -22.73 70.58 -32.38
CA LEU A 427 -23.07 71.75 -31.57
C LEU A 427 -23.61 72.88 -32.45
N ASN A 428 -24.69 73.51 -32.00
CA ASN A 428 -25.24 74.68 -32.68
C ASN A 428 -24.29 75.87 -32.57
N ALA A 429 -24.22 76.68 -33.63
CA ALA A 429 -23.48 77.94 -33.61
C ALA A 429 -24.04 78.87 -32.52
N PHE A 430 -23.15 79.49 -31.76
CA PHE A 430 -23.47 80.46 -30.73
C PHE A 430 -23.28 81.88 -31.27
N THR A 431 -24.27 82.76 -31.15
CA THR A 431 -24.18 84.15 -31.64
C THR A 431 -24.41 85.13 -30.50
N ALA A 432 -23.49 86.09 -30.35
CA ALA A 432 -23.59 87.15 -29.36
C ALA A 432 -23.24 88.51 -29.97
N GLN A 433 -23.61 89.59 -29.28
CA GLN A 433 -23.25 90.97 -29.64
C GLN A 433 -22.14 91.45 -28.72
N CYS A 434 -21.20 92.23 -29.27
CA CYS A 434 -20.07 92.84 -28.58
C CYS A 434 -19.02 91.84 -28.06
N GLU A 435 -19.39 90.94 -27.16
CA GLU A 435 -18.46 90.01 -26.53
C GLU A 435 -19.18 88.76 -25.95
N VAL A 436 -18.42 87.70 -25.67
CA VAL A 436 -18.87 86.50 -24.95
C VAL A 436 -17.99 86.30 -23.72
N THR A 437 -18.58 86.24 -22.53
CA THR A 437 -17.88 85.92 -21.28
C THR A 437 -17.91 84.42 -21.01
N ALA A 438 -17.08 83.96 -20.07
CA ALA A 438 -17.04 82.54 -19.68
C ALA A 438 -18.40 82.00 -19.18
N GLY A 439 -19.26 82.86 -18.62
CA GLY A 439 -20.59 82.47 -18.14
C GLY A 439 -21.66 82.36 -19.23
N ASP A 440 -21.39 82.88 -20.43
CA ASP A 440 -22.37 82.93 -21.53
C ASP A 440 -22.36 81.66 -22.39
N LEU A 441 -21.26 80.90 -22.39
CA LEU A 441 -21.13 79.67 -23.18
C LEU A 441 -21.82 78.49 -22.48
N PRO A 442 -22.84 77.87 -23.10
CA PRO A 442 -23.41 76.65 -22.56
C PRO A 442 -22.41 75.49 -22.73
N PHE A 443 -22.02 74.86 -21.63
CA PHE A 443 -21.17 73.66 -21.68
C PHE A 443 -21.94 72.50 -22.32
N PRO A 444 -21.39 71.85 -23.36
CA PRO A 444 -21.97 70.64 -23.93
C PRO A 444 -21.80 69.45 -22.96
N THR A 445 -22.57 68.39 -23.18
CA THR A 445 -22.52 67.16 -22.37
C THR A 445 -22.08 65.98 -23.21
N ALA A 446 -21.50 64.97 -22.55
CA ALA A 446 -21.11 63.70 -23.12
C ALA A 446 -21.37 62.58 -22.10
N THR A 447 -21.49 61.35 -22.59
CA THR A 447 -21.65 60.14 -21.77
C THR A 447 -20.58 59.13 -22.14
N ASP A 448 -20.18 58.31 -21.18
CA ASP A 448 -19.25 57.20 -21.40
C ASP A 448 -19.93 55.85 -21.07
N ASN A 449 -19.38 54.73 -21.56
CA ASN A 449 -19.86 53.38 -21.25
C ASN A 449 -19.55 52.95 -19.81
N CYS A 450 -18.49 53.49 -19.21
CA CYS A 450 -18.18 53.27 -17.81
C CYS A 450 -18.83 54.34 -16.94
N SER A 451 -19.24 53.96 -15.73
CA SER A 451 -19.77 54.92 -14.77
C SER A 451 -18.64 55.82 -14.29
N GLY A 452 -18.73 57.12 -14.59
CA GLY A 452 -17.73 58.11 -14.22
C GLY A 452 -18.12 59.48 -14.75
N ALA A 453 -17.54 60.54 -14.19
CA ALA A 453 -17.80 61.88 -14.69
C ALA A 453 -16.98 62.16 -15.95
N VAL A 454 -17.64 62.57 -17.04
CA VAL A 454 -16.93 63.09 -18.22
C VAL A 454 -16.54 64.54 -17.96
N THR A 455 -15.24 64.82 -17.92
CA THR A 455 -14.70 66.17 -17.78
C THR A 455 -14.77 66.88 -19.13
N VAL A 456 -15.40 68.06 -19.16
CA VAL A 456 -15.56 68.87 -20.36
C VAL A 456 -14.71 70.13 -20.26
N THR A 457 -13.83 70.35 -21.22
CA THR A 457 -12.93 71.52 -21.30
C THR A 457 -13.00 72.15 -22.69
N HIS A 458 -12.45 73.36 -22.84
CA HIS A 458 -12.36 74.04 -24.13
C HIS A 458 -10.99 74.70 -24.33
N ASP A 459 -10.64 75.01 -25.58
CA ASP A 459 -9.36 75.62 -25.98
C ASP A 459 -9.28 77.16 -25.81
N VAL A 460 -10.37 77.83 -25.42
CA VAL A 460 -10.37 79.29 -25.20
C VAL A 460 -9.47 79.67 -24.02
N SER A 461 -8.37 80.37 -24.31
CA SER A 461 -7.39 80.77 -23.30
C SER A 461 -7.72 82.09 -22.59
N ASN A 462 -8.50 82.97 -23.23
CA ASN A 462 -8.82 84.31 -22.73
C ASN A 462 -10.28 84.66 -22.99
N PHE A 463 -10.97 85.10 -21.94
CA PHE A 463 -12.27 85.77 -22.03
C PHE A 463 -12.12 87.26 -21.72
N PRO A 464 -12.97 88.14 -22.28
CA PRO A 464 -14.08 87.82 -23.16
C PRO A 464 -13.66 87.62 -24.63
N ILE A 465 -14.43 86.81 -25.38
CA ILE A 465 -14.25 86.63 -26.83
C ILE A 465 -14.91 87.82 -27.53
N THR A 466 -14.14 88.61 -28.29
CA THR A 466 -14.60 89.85 -28.96
C THR A 466 -14.60 89.76 -30.49
N GLU A 467 -14.07 88.67 -31.05
CA GLU A 467 -14.09 88.37 -32.48
C GLU A 467 -14.66 86.96 -32.70
N SER A 468 -15.34 86.74 -33.83
CA SER A 468 -15.88 85.42 -34.17
C SER A 468 -14.75 84.38 -34.24
N THR A 469 -14.96 83.23 -33.62
CA THR A 469 -13.97 82.14 -33.52
C THR A 469 -14.66 80.78 -33.48
N THR A 470 -13.90 79.72 -33.73
CA THR A 470 -14.31 78.35 -33.44
C THR A 470 -13.76 77.96 -32.07
N ILE A 471 -14.58 77.34 -31.23
CA ILE A 471 -14.19 76.74 -29.95
C ILE A 471 -14.07 75.24 -30.13
N THR A 472 -12.99 74.63 -29.66
CA THR A 472 -12.84 73.17 -29.57
C THR A 472 -13.14 72.71 -28.16
N TRP A 473 -14.19 71.92 -28.01
CA TRP A 473 -14.54 71.23 -26.77
C TRP A 473 -13.86 69.87 -26.71
N THR A 474 -13.28 69.53 -25.57
CA THR A 474 -12.64 68.23 -25.29
C THR A 474 -13.38 67.54 -24.15
N TYR A 475 -13.85 66.32 -24.43
CA TYR A 475 -14.51 65.42 -23.49
C TYR A 475 -13.51 64.34 -23.08
N ARG A 476 -13.19 64.27 -21.79
CA ARG A 476 -12.25 63.31 -21.22
C ARG A 476 -12.92 62.50 -20.12
N ASP A 477 -12.90 61.18 -20.20
CA ASP A 477 -13.33 60.31 -19.09
C ASP A 477 -12.28 60.24 -17.97
N GLU A 478 -12.60 59.51 -16.90
CA GLU A 478 -11.69 59.31 -15.77
C GLU A 478 -10.47 58.42 -16.13
N SER A 479 -10.61 57.59 -17.15
CA SER A 479 -9.59 56.67 -17.68
C SER A 479 -8.58 57.39 -18.61
N GLY A 480 -8.88 58.63 -19.01
CA GLY A 480 -8.08 59.48 -19.86
C GLY A 480 -8.36 59.35 -21.36
N ASN A 481 -9.41 58.63 -21.80
CA ASN A 481 -9.80 58.60 -23.19
C ASN A 481 -10.50 59.91 -23.60
N GLU A 482 -10.22 60.39 -24.81
CA GLU A 482 -10.67 61.71 -25.27
C GLU A 482 -11.42 61.68 -26.60
N ALA A 483 -12.50 62.47 -26.64
CA ALA A 483 -13.21 62.90 -27.83
C ALA A 483 -13.28 64.43 -27.91
N THR A 484 -13.44 64.99 -29.11
CA THR A 484 -13.46 66.45 -29.33
C THR A 484 -14.61 66.85 -30.25
N GLN A 485 -15.17 68.06 -30.06
CA GLN A 485 -16.18 68.63 -30.94
C GLN A 485 -16.00 70.14 -31.06
N THR A 486 -16.24 70.70 -32.25
CA THR A 486 -16.08 72.14 -32.50
C THR A 486 -17.43 72.88 -32.43
N GLN A 487 -17.41 74.13 -32.00
CA GLN A 487 -18.56 75.04 -31.98
C GLN A 487 -18.19 76.39 -32.58
N GLU A 488 -18.95 76.84 -33.57
CA GLU A 488 -18.80 78.17 -34.15
C GLU A 488 -19.38 79.25 -33.22
N VAL A 489 -18.60 80.28 -32.91
CA VAL A 489 -19.01 81.46 -32.13
C VAL A 489 -18.94 82.69 -33.02
N THR A 490 -20.08 83.33 -33.26
CA THR A 490 -20.17 84.55 -34.08
C THR A 490 -20.40 85.77 -33.20
N ILE A 491 -19.49 86.74 -33.25
CA ILE A 491 -19.63 88.05 -32.62
C ILE A 491 -20.15 89.05 -33.65
N THR A 492 -21.27 89.67 -33.35
CA THR A 492 -21.84 90.75 -34.16
C THR A 492 -21.49 92.12 -33.56
N PRO A 493 -21.27 93.16 -34.40
CA PRO A 493 -20.91 94.50 -33.91
C PRO A 493 -21.97 95.04 -32.95
N CYS A 494 -21.54 95.78 -31.92
CA CYS A 494 -22.46 96.54 -31.08
C CYS A 494 -23.26 97.50 -31.95
N ALA A 495 -24.60 97.46 -31.87
CA ALA A 495 -25.43 98.36 -32.66
C ALA A 495 -25.15 99.83 -32.31
N GLU A 496 -24.74 100.63 -33.30
CA GLU A 496 -24.61 102.09 -33.19
C GLU A 496 -26.00 102.76 -33.11
N ASN A 497 -26.13 103.74 -32.22
CA ASN A 497 -27.38 104.40 -31.79
C ASN A 497 -28.01 105.31 -32.89
N PRO A 498 -29.29 105.12 -33.33
CA PRO A 498 -29.90 105.91 -34.41
C PRO A 498 -30.54 107.25 -34.01
N LEU A 499 -30.47 107.72 -32.76
CA LEU A 499 -31.15 108.95 -32.34
C LEU A 499 -30.15 109.99 -31.81
N GLY A 500 -29.74 110.90 -32.71
CA GLY A 500 -28.82 112.01 -32.47
C GLY A 500 -29.26 112.99 -31.38
N ALA A 501 -29.02 112.62 -30.12
CA ALA A 501 -29.10 113.51 -28.97
C ALA A 501 -27.73 114.14 -28.70
N ALA A 502 -27.69 115.47 -28.76
CA ALA A 502 -26.52 116.30 -28.45
C ALA A 502 -26.08 116.15 -26.98
N ASP A 503 -24.77 116.14 -26.76
CA ASP A 503 -24.12 116.23 -25.45
C ASP A 503 -24.34 117.61 -24.79
N PRO A 504 -24.26 117.71 -23.44
CA PRO A 504 -24.99 118.73 -22.69
C PRO A 504 -24.30 120.10 -22.69
N VAL A 505 -25.10 121.17 -22.72
CA VAL A 505 -24.68 122.51 -22.27
C VAL A 505 -25.67 122.97 -21.19
N VAL A 506 -25.09 123.39 -20.07
CA VAL A 506 -25.66 123.88 -18.80
C VAL A 506 -25.93 122.81 -17.73
N GLU A 507 -25.19 122.97 -16.63
CA GLU A 507 -25.13 122.15 -15.42
C GLU A 507 -26.50 121.75 -14.86
N ALA A 508 -26.76 120.45 -14.85
CA ALA A 508 -27.55 119.79 -13.82
C ALA A 508 -26.87 118.45 -13.55
N ALA A 509 -26.19 118.38 -12.41
CA ALA A 509 -25.54 117.18 -11.92
C ALA A 509 -26.58 116.08 -11.70
N VAL A 510 -26.66 115.09 -12.59
CA VAL A 510 -27.37 113.82 -12.30
C VAL A 510 -26.45 113.00 -11.41
N PHE A 511 -26.48 113.32 -10.12
CA PHE A 511 -25.93 112.48 -9.05
C PHE A 511 -27.05 112.14 -8.05
N PRO A 512 -27.01 110.95 -7.44
CA PRO A 512 -25.91 110.00 -7.47
C PRO A 512 -26.25 108.67 -8.17
N ASN A 513 -25.22 108.11 -8.83
CA ASN A 513 -24.85 106.69 -8.74
C ASN A 513 -26.01 105.69 -8.53
N PRO A 514 -26.56 105.05 -9.57
CA PRO A 514 -27.49 103.97 -9.34
C PRO A 514 -26.76 102.84 -8.61
N SER A 515 -27.19 102.52 -7.39
CA SER A 515 -27.37 101.09 -7.09
C SER A 515 -28.27 100.55 -8.20
N ASP A 516 -28.02 99.37 -8.77
CA ASP A 516 -28.73 98.75 -9.93
C ASP A 516 -30.28 98.72 -9.85
N ARG A 517 -30.81 99.21 -8.74
CA ARG A 517 -32.19 99.28 -8.33
C ARG A 517 -32.88 100.63 -8.57
N TYR A 518 -32.23 101.80 -8.53
CA TYR A 518 -32.94 103.10 -8.64
C TYR A 518 -32.16 104.22 -9.38
N ILE A 519 -32.90 105.14 -10.02
CA ILE A 519 -32.42 106.44 -10.53
C ILE A 519 -33.13 107.58 -9.80
N GLU A 520 -32.39 108.65 -9.50
CA GLU A 520 -32.93 109.86 -8.86
C GLU A 520 -32.48 111.13 -9.62
N VAL A 521 -33.44 112.02 -9.94
CA VAL A 521 -33.22 113.25 -10.73
C VAL A 521 -33.49 114.48 -9.87
N THR A 522 -32.44 115.15 -9.39
CA THR A 522 -32.55 116.39 -8.59
C THR A 522 -32.71 117.62 -9.48
N SER A 523 -33.96 117.97 -9.82
CA SER A 523 -34.32 119.20 -10.54
C SER A 523 -35.11 120.14 -9.64
N PRO A 524 -34.98 121.48 -9.75
CA PRO A 524 -35.74 122.45 -8.94
C PRO A 524 -37.26 122.47 -9.22
N VAL A 525 -37.74 121.64 -10.15
CA VAL A 525 -39.15 121.50 -10.48
C VAL A 525 -39.59 120.08 -10.13
N GLU A 526 -40.41 119.91 -9.09
CA GLU A 526 -41.03 118.62 -8.77
C GLU A 526 -42.00 118.24 -9.88
N SER A 527 -41.64 117.27 -10.72
CA SER A 527 -42.48 116.79 -11.82
C SER A 527 -42.12 115.36 -12.23
N PRO A 528 -43.06 114.60 -12.83
CA PRO A 528 -42.84 113.22 -13.25
C PRO A 528 -41.79 113.11 -14.36
N VAL A 529 -41.01 112.03 -14.34
CA VAL A 529 -40.02 111.65 -15.37
C VAL A 529 -40.39 110.33 -16.03
N SER A 530 -39.97 110.14 -17.28
CA SER A 530 -40.20 108.90 -18.05
C SER A 530 -38.87 108.27 -18.49
N ILE A 531 -38.73 106.95 -18.40
CA ILE A 531 -37.62 106.21 -19.04
C ILE A 531 -38.10 105.69 -20.40
N LEU A 532 -37.28 105.90 -21.42
CA LEU A 532 -37.49 105.41 -22.77
C LEU A 532 -36.34 104.50 -23.22
N ASP A 533 -36.64 103.60 -24.14
CA ASP A 533 -35.61 102.92 -24.90
C ASP A 533 -34.91 103.91 -25.86
N LEU A 534 -33.84 103.45 -26.50
CA LEU A 534 -33.12 104.26 -27.47
C LEU A 534 -33.93 104.61 -28.73
N ASN A 535 -35.08 103.96 -28.96
CA ASN A 535 -36.00 104.25 -30.05
C ASN A 535 -37.09 105.26 -29.68
N GLY A 536 -37.10 105.75 -28.43
CA GLY A 536 -38.09 106.69 -27.93
C GLY A 536 -39.41 106.05 -27.48
N ASN A 537 -39.45 104.73 -27.28
CA ASN A 537 -40.60 104.05 -26.70
C ASN A 537 -40.59 104.18 -25.18
N LEU A 538 -41.74 104.47 -24.60
CA LEU A 538 -41.91 104.56 -23.15
C LEU A 538 -41.73 103.19 -22.50
N LEU A 539 -40.74 103.06 -21.62
CA LEU A 539 -40.50 101.85 -20.82
C LEU A 539 -41.11 101.96 -19.43
N GLN A 540 -41.03 103.14 -18.83
CA GLN A 540 -41.50 103.38 -17.46
C GLN A 540 -41.81 104.85 -17.23
N GLU A 541 -42.81 105.16 -16.40
CA GLU A 541 -43.22 106.52 -16.05
C GLU A 541 -43.44 106.65 -14.54
N SER A 542 -42.97 107.76 -13.94
CA SER A 542 -43.15 108.04 -12.52
C SER A 542 -44.47 108.76 -12.27
N THR A 543 -45.19 108.41 -11.20
CA THR A 543 -46.49 109.01 -10.86
C THR A 543 -46.43 110.10 -9.80
N THR A 544 -45.39 110.19 -8.95
CA THR A 544 -45.38 111.21 -7.87
C THR A 544 -44.01 111.71 -7.38
N ASN A 545 -42.84 111.25 -7.85
CA ASN A 545 -41.54 111.75 -7.36
C ASN A 545 -40.40 111.63 -8.38
N THR A 546 -39.28 112.31 -8.09
CA THR A 546 -38.01 112.35 -8.86
C THR A 546 -37.18 111.07 -8.83
N LYS A 547 -37.69 109.97 -8.26
CA LYS A 547 -36.99 108.69 -8.09
C LYS A 547 -37.74 107.53 -8.77
N MET A 548 -37.03 106.68 -9.53
CA MET A 548 -37.61 105.57 -10.30
C MET A 548 -36.85 104.25 -10.07
N ASP A 549 -37.59 103.15 -9.89
CA ASP A 549 -37.03 101.78 -9.77
C ASP A 549 -36.65 101.25 -11.14
N ILE A 550 -35.38 100.90 -11.33
CA ILE A 550 -34.84 100.38 -12.60
C ILE A 550 -34.44 98.90 -12.51
N ALA A 551 -34.79 98.18 -11.44
CA ALA A 551 -34.38 96.79 -11.26
C ALA A 551 -34.83 95.86 -12.41
N ALA A 552 -36.03 96.11 -12.95
CA ALA A 552 -36.61 95.31 -14.05
C ALA A 552 -35.99 95.59 -15.43
N LEU A 553 -35.19 96.67 -15.57
CA LEU A 553 -34.47 96.95 -16.82
C LEU A 553 -33.27 96.01 -16.95
N ARG A 554 -32.92 95.61 -18.18
CA ARG A 554 -31.68 94.86 -18.44
C ARG A 554 -30.48 95.82 -18.39
N SER A 555 -29.26 95.30 -18.27
CA SER A 555 -28.06 96.11 -18.49
C SER A 555 -28.09 96.68 -19.90
N GLY A 556 -27.81 97.98 -20.05
CA GLY A 556 -27.96 98.69 -21.31
C GLY A 556 -28.05 100.21 -21.18
N LEU A 557 -28.06 100.90 -22.32
CA LEU A 557 -28.18 102.36 -22.43
C LEU A 557 -29.64 102.76 -22.62
N TYR A 558 -30.09 103.77 -21.88
CA TYR A 558 -31.48 104.24 -21.85
C TYR A 558 -31.57 105.77 -21.89
N LEU A 559 -32.78 106.29 -22.21
CA LEU A 559 -33.09 107.71 -22.20
C LEU A 559 -34.04 108.07 -21.04
N VAL A 560 -33.81 109.20 -20.37
CA VAL A 560 -34.70 109.78 -19.36
C VAL A 560 -35.29 111.07 -19.93
N ARG A 561 -36.62 111.11 -20.10
CA ARG A 561 -37.36 112.30 -20.49
C ARG A 561 -37.85 113.04 -19.26
N LEU A 562 -37.50 114.32 -19.18
CA LEU A 562 -37.97 115.26 -18.18
C LEU A 562 -39.32 115.86 -18.58
N SER A 563 -40.07 116.38 -17.60
CA SER A 563 -41.38 117.01 -17.82
C SER A 563 -41.35 118.24 -18.74
N ASP A 564 -40.19 118.89 -18.86
CA ASP A 564 -39.95 120.00 -19.79
C ASP A 564 -39.60 119.55 -21.22
N GLY A 565 -39.57 118.24 -21.48
CA GLY A 565 -39.32 117.63 -22.79
C GLY A 565 -37.85 117.33 -23.09
N ARG A 566 -36.90 117.65 -22.19
CA ARG A 566 -35.48 117.31 -22.39
C ARG A 566 -35.22 115.81 -22.22
N LEU A 567 -34.24 115.29 -22.95
CA LEU A 567 -33.78 113.89 -22.89
C LEU A 567 -32.36 113.82 -22.31
N LEU A 568 -32.14 112.92 -21.35
CA LEU A 568 -30.85 112.62 -20.73
C LEU A 568 -30.49 111.15 -20.99
N LYS A 569 -29.19 110.83 -21.09
CA LYS A 569 -28.70 109.45 -21.28
C LYS A 569 -28.27 108.87 -19.93
N PHE A 570 -28.56 107.59 -19.67
CA PHE A 570 -27.93 106.83 -18.58
C PHE A 570 -27.66 105.38 -18.99
N ILE A 571 -26.64 104.77 -18.38
CA ILE A 571 -26.26 103.36 -18.58
C ILE A 571 -26.59 102.59 -17.30
N LYS A 572 -27.38 101.51 -17.42
CA LYS A 572 -27.49 100.48 -16.40
C LYS A 572 -26.39 99.45 -16.65
N LYS A 573 -25.49 99.27 -15.67
CA LYS A 573 -24.47 98.22 -15.73
C LYS A 573 -25.07 96.89 -15.33
#